data_AF-A0A7X7DGS1-F1
#
_entry.id   AF-A0A7X7DGS1-F1
#
_cell.length_a   1.000
_cell.length_b   1.000
_cell.length_c   1.000
_cell.angle_alpha   90.00
_cell.angle_beta   90.00
_cell.angle_gamma   90.00
#
_symmetry.space_group_name_H-M   'P 1'
#
loop_
_entity.id
_entity.type
_entity.pdbx_description
1 polymer ?
#
loop_
_entity_poly.entity_id
_entity_poly.type
_entity_poly.pdbx_seq_one_letter_code
_entity_poly.pdbx_strand_id
1 'polypeptide(L)'
;MDSMTEWIWRQIGAALPPDWECLQFSRDPEAGRCAFADRYRYRFELNWRRSKGEPDFDRMMKDYEGSLAAEWQGIRRIKCRGWPGLTGRRGDEVVSRFGRWQPEIELLVEIVFIHPERRDEGLEARILGTVRAVPPEADGFQRWRAFGMDLRVPQDFTLGEAVVEPARVGLRFDGRKKPDRWIFRRYGMVDSWLKTSVRDWLESQTGEPVRHVRCQSGKGGTGNADRLEGQWRPRGLLLPRGAYAAAAWLDRRDGRLYHAICITGKKNRRFHPAHGADDVLKSCPGFLVVPEENAS
;
A
#
# COMPACT_ATOMS: atom_id res chain seq x y z
N MET A 1 -22.26 1.56 -13.62
CA MET A 1 -20.82 1.66 -13.91
C MET A 1 -20.12 0.97 -12.77
N ASP A 2 -19.42 -0.15 -13.03
CA ASP A 2 -18.67 -0.84 -11.98
C ASP A 2 -17.58 0.09 -11.46
N SER A 3 -17.72 0.53 -10.21
CA SER A 3 -16.73 1.36 -9.53
C SER A 3 -15.40 0.60 -9.47
N MET A 4 -14.26 1.28 -9.69
CA MET A 4 -12.93 0.72 -9.46
C MET A 4 -12.27 1.40 -8.27
N THR A 5 -11.50 0.64 -7.50
CA THR A 5 -10.73 1.14 -6.36
C THR A 5 -9.25 1.12 -6.69
N GLU A 6 -8.59 2.24 -6.48
CA GLU A 6 -7.15 2.35 -6.66
C GLU A 6 -6.39 1.57 -5.58
N TRP A 7 -5.39 0.84 -6.04
CA TRP A 7 -4.41 0.10 -5.26
C TRP A 7 -3.01 0.56 -5.66
N ILE A 8 -2.19 0.93 -4.69
CA ILE A 8 -0.79 1.34 -4.87
C ILE A 8 0.07 0.51 -3.93
N TRP A 9 0.92 -0.33 -4.50
CA TRP A 9 1.91 -1.12 -3.78
C TRP A 9 3.24 -1.01 -4.49
N ARG A 10 4.32 -0.73 -3.75
CA ARG A 10 5.67 -0.69 -4.31
C ARG A 10 5.77 0.27 -5.53
N GLN A 11 5.16 1.45 -5.44
CA GLN A 11 5.13 2.44 -6.53
C GLN A 11 4.42 1.96 -7.81
N ILE A 12 3.69 0.85 -7.77
CA ILE A 12 2.86 0.38 -8.88
C ILE A 12 1.41 0.66 -8.51
N GLY A 13 0.75 1.50 -9.30
CA GLY A 13 -0.67 1.83 -9.16
C GLY A 13 -1.51 1.03 -10.15
N ALA A 14 -2.67 0.53 -9.71
CA ALA A 14 -3.69 -0.09 -10.54
C ALA A 14 -5.08 0.15 -9.93
N ALA A 15 -6.14 0.24 -10.73
CA ALA A 15 -7.51 0.27 -10.24
C ALA A 15 -8.17 -1.09 -10.47
N LEU A 16 -8.75 -1.66 -9.41
CA LEU A 16 -9.30 -3.01 -9.38
C LEU A 16 -10.78 -2.99 -8.94
N PRO A 17 -11.57 -4.01 -9.29
CA PRO A 17 -12.91 -4.19 -8.74
C PRO A 17 -12.89 -4.18 -7.19
N PRO A 18 -13.87 -3.54 -6.53
CA PRO A 18 -13.88 -3.32 -5.09
C PRO A 18 -14.12 -4.61 -4.29
N ASP A 19 -14.71 -5.62 -4.92
CA ASP A 19 -14.93 -6.95 -4.35
C ASP A 19 -13.69 -7.86 -4.48
N TRP A 20 -12.62 -7.39 -5.12
CA TRP A 20 -11.36 -8.12 -5.19
C TRP A 20 -10.47 -7.77 -4.00
N GLU A 21 -10.04 -8.80 -3.28
CA GLU A 21 -9.19 -8.68 -2.12
C GLU A 21 -7.79 -9.26 -2.40
N CYS A 22 -6.75 -8.55 -1.95
CA CYS A 22 -5.38 -9.05 -2.03
C CYS A 22 -5.15 -10.10 -0.93
N LEU A 23 -5.01 -11.37 -1.33
CA LEU A 23 -4.82 -12.50 -0.41
C LEU A 23 -3.35 -12.88 -0.22
N GLN A 24 -2.49 -12.51 -1.16
CA GLN A 24 -1.06 -12.79 -1.09
C GLN A 24 -0.27 -11.59 -1.59
N PHE A 25 0.80 -11.24 -0.90
CA PHE A 25 1.63 -10.09 -1.25
C PHE A 25 3.09 -10.33 -0.88
N SER A 26 4.00 -9.78 -1.70
CA SER A 26 5.42 -9.73 -1.41
C SER A 26 5.83 -8.38 -0.84
N ARG A 27 6.78 -8.39 0.09
CA ARG A 27 7.44 -7.19 0.62
C ARG A 27 8.78 -6.91 -0.05
N ASP A 28 9.32 -7.90 -0.77
CA ASP A 28 10.64 -7.79 -1.38
C ASP A 28 10.64 -6.68 -2.45
N PRO A 29 11.53 -5.67 -2.29
CA PRO A 29 11.67 -4.58 -3.21
C PRO A 29 12.05 -4.97 -4.65
N GLU A 30 12.80 -6.07 -4.82
CA GLU A 30 13.48 -6.42 -6.05
C GLU A 30 12.66 -7.36 -6.94
N ALA A 31 11.85 -8.24 -6.34
CA ALA A 31 10.91 -9.08 -7.07
C ALA A 31 9.75 -9.51 -6.17
N GLY A 32 8.55 -9.63 -6.73
CA GLY A 32 7.42 -10.04 -5.92
C GLY A 32 6.11 -10.12 -6.67
N ARG A 33 5.05 -10.42 -5.91
CA ARG A 33 3.69 -10.55 -6.43
C ARG A 33 2.66 -10.02 -5.46
N CYS A 34 1.53 -9.58 -5.99
CA CYS A 34 0.27 -9.37 -5.27
C CYS A 34 -0.82 -10.16 -5.99
N ALA A 35 -1.47 -11.11 -5.32
CA ALA A 35 -2.53 -11.94 -5.90
C ALA A 35 -3.88 -11.58 -5.28
N PHE A 36 -4.87 -11.38 -6.14
CA PHE A 36 -6.19 -10.86 -5.81
C PHE A 36 -7.26 -11.88 -6.18
N ALA A 37 -8.25 -12.01 -5.31
CA ALA A 37 -9.37 -12.92 -5.47
C ALA A 37 -10.69 -12.20 -5.26
N ASP A 38 -11.72 -12.63 -6.00
CA ASP A 38 -13.10 -12.34 -5.64
C ASP A 38 -13.59 -13.33 -4.56
N ARG A 39 -14.89 -13.31 -4.24
CA ARG A 39 -15.49 -14.24 -3.26
C ARG A 39 -15.38 -15.72 -3.63
N TYR A 40 -15.00 -16.05 -4.85
CA TYR A 40 -14.98 -17.41 -5.39
C TYR A 40 -13.58 -17.93 -5.69
N ARG A 41 -12.70 -17.10 -6.29
CA ARG A 41 -11.40 -17.54 -6.79
C ARG A 41 -10.44 -16.39 -7.05
N TYR A 42 -9.17 -16.72 -7.27
CA TYR A 42 -8.17 -15.79 -7.78
C TYR A 42 -8.56 -15.28 -9.17
N ARG A 43 -8.43 -13.97 -9.37
CA ARG A 43 -8.80 -13.30 -10.63
C ARG A 43 -7.62 -12.56 -11.26
N PHE A 44 -6.67 -12.14 -10.46
CA PHE A 44 -5.64 -11.21 -10.89
C PHE A 44 -4.36 -11.35 -10.11
N GLU A 45 -3.22 -11.25 -10.80
CA GLU A 45 -1.90 -11.14 -10.19
C GLU A 45 -1.18 -9.92 -10.76
N LEU A 46 -0.51 -9.18 -9.88
CA LEU A 46 0.44 -8.13 -10.22
C LEU A 46 1.81 -8.59 -9.75
N ASN A 47 2.68 -8.87 -10.71
CA ASN A 47 4.04 -9.33 -10.48
C ASN A 47 5.03 -8.22 -10.86
N TRP A 48 6.15 -8.15 -10.15
CA TRP A 48 7.24 -7.24 -10.50
C TRP A 48 8.60 -7.90 -10.37
N ARG A 49 9.55 -7.38 -11.16
CA ARG A 49 10.96 -7.66 -11.03
C ARG A 49 11.76 -6.41 -11.42
N ARG A 50 12.77 -6.06 -10.64
CA ARG A 50 13.66 -4.96 -10.97
C ARG A 50 14.45 -5.24 -12.24
N SER A 51 14.51 -4.25 -13.12
CA SER A 51 15.32 -4.26 -14.34
C SER A 51 15.96 -2.90 -14.54
N LYS A 52 17.29 -2.83 -14.39
CA LYS A 52 18.09 -1.60 -14.51
C LYS A 52 18.07 -0.97 -15.91
N GLY A 53 17.56 -1.69 -16.90
CA GLY A 53 17.38 -1.20 -18.26
C GLY A 53 16.15 -1.84 -18.89
N GLU A 54 15.76 -1.32 -20.06
CA GLU A 54 14.68 -1.89 -20.84
C GLU A 54 15.02 -3.35 -21.22
N PRO A 55 14.18 -4.33 -20.84
CA PRO A 55 14.35 -5.70 -21.29
C PRO A 55 14.17 -5.82 -22.80
N ASP A 56 14.87 -6.77 -23.43
CA ASP A 56 14.53 -7.23 -24.78
C ASP A 56 13.19 -7.99 -24.72
N PHE A 57 12.10 -7.26 -24.95
CA PHE A 57 10.74 -7.78 -24.86
C PHE A 57 10.47 -8.90 -25.86
N ASP A 58 10.97 -8.79 -27.09
CA ASP A 58 10.70 -9.79 -28.12
C ASP A 58 11.35 -11.13 -27.79
N ARG A 59 12.60 -11.08 -27.30
CA ARG A 59 13.28 -12.29 -26.80
C ARG A 59 12.57 -12.83 -25.56
N MET A 60 12.30 -11.98 -24.57
CA MET A 60 11.68 -12.39 -23.33
C MET A 60 10.30 -13.04 -23.54
N MET A 61 9.47 -12.48 -24.43
CA MET A 61 8.16 -13.04 -24.75
C MET A 61 8.26 -14.38 -25.49
N LYS A 62 9.27 -14.59 -26.35
CA LYS A 62 9.53 -15.88 -26.99
C LYS A 62 9.96 -16.95 -25.98
N ASP A 63 10.93 -16.62 -25.12
CA ASP A 63 11.41 -17.52 -24.07
C ASP A 63 10.25 -17.88 -23.12
N TYR A 64 9.39 -16.92 -22.83
CA TYR A 64 8.24 -17.09 -21.96
C TYR A 64 7.11 -17.91 -22.58
N GLU A 65 6.81 -17.72 -23.87
CA GLU A 65 5.90 -18.58 -24.63
C GLU A 65 6.34 -20.05 -24.57
N GLY A 66 7.65 -20.29 -24.73
CA GLY A 66 8.25 -21.62 -24.59
C GLY A 66 8.10 -22.21 -23.19
N SER A 67 8.31 -21.42 -22.14
CA SER A 67 8.15 -21.93 -20.76
C SER A 67 6.70 -22.22 -20.39
N LEU A 68 5.74 -21.45 -20.93
CA LEU A 68 4.31 -21.68 -20.68
C LEU A 68 3.75 -22.87 -21.47
N ALA A 69 4.37 -23.25 -22.60
CA ALA A 69 3.89 -24.36 -23.44
C ALA A 69 3.86 -25.73 -22.73
N ALA A 70 4.58 -25.88 -21.61
CA ALA A 70 4.53 -27.08 -20.78
C ALA A 70 3.22 -27.21 -19.98
N GLU A 71 2.57 -26.09 -19.64
CA GLU A 71 1.41 -26.04 -18.75
C GLU A 71 0.14 -25.53 -19.44
N TRP A 72 0.30 -24.81 -20.56
CA TRP A 72 -0.78 -24.09 -21.22
C TRP A 72 -1.09 -24.67 -22.60
N GLN A 73 -2.36 -24.62 -22.97
CA GLN A 73 -2.85 -25.04 -24.27
C GLN A 73 -3.34 -23.85 -25.09
N GLY A 74 -3.13 -23.92 -26.41
CA GLY A 74 -3.65 -22.94 -27.36
C GLY A 74 -3.12 -21.52 -27.12
N ILE A 75 -1.83 -21.39 -26.78
CA ILE A 75 -1.19 -20.10 -26.51
C ILE A 75 -1.28 -19.21 -27.75
N ARG A 76 -1.67 -17.94 -27.54
CA ARG A 76 -1.75 -16.91 -28.57
C ARG A 76 -1.16 -15.61 -28.05
N ARG A 77 -0.45 -14.91 -28.94
CA ARG A 77 -0.01 -13.53 -28.69
C ARG A 77 -1.19 -12.59 -28.77
N ILE A 78 -1.26 -11.69 -27.81
CA ILE A 78 -2.30 -10.66 -27.73
C ILE A 78 -1.67 -9.32 -27.37
N LYS A 79 -2.39 -8.23 -27.63
CA LYS A 79 -2.02 -6.89 -27.21
C LYS A 79 -3.25 -6.18 -26.67
N CYS A 80 -3.14 -5.57 -25.50
CA CYS A 80 -4.24 -4.84 -24.88
C CYS A 80 -3.74 -3.52 -24.30
N ARG A 81 -4.31 -2.38 -24.71
CA ARG A 81 -3.90 -1.04 -24.22
C ARG A 81 -2.38 -0.78 -24.28
N GLY A 82 -1.72 -1.29 -25.32
CA GLY A 82 -0.27 -1.15 -25.48
C GLY A 82 0.57 -2.18 -24.72
N TRP A 83 -0.05 -3.02 -23.89
CA TRP A 83 0.63 -4.13 -23.21
C TRP A 83 0.70 -5.36 -24.13
N PRO A 84 1.90 -5.82 -24.52
CA PRO A 84 2.07 -7.12 -25.17
C PRO A 84 1.81 -8.24 -24.16
N GLY A 85 1.27 -9.35 -24.64
CA GLY A 85 0.89 -10.45 -23.77
C GLY A 85 0.66 -11.77 -24.50
N LEU A 86 0.36 -12.78 -23.70
CA LEU A 86 0.00 -14.13 -24.12
C LEU A 86 -1.33 -14.51 -23.45
N THR A 87 -2.16 -15.26 -24.14
CA THR A 87 -3.33 -15.91 -23.56
C THR A 87 -3.39 -17.37 -23.95
N GLY A 88 -3.92 -18.21 -23.08
CA GLY A 88 -4.08 -19.64 -23.31
C GLY A 88 -4.97 -20.25 -22.24
N ARG A 89 -5.16 -21.57 -22.30
CA ARG A 89 -5.85 -22.32 -21.24
C ARG A 89 -4.85 -22.96 -20.30
N ARG A 90 -5.08 -22.85 -18.99
CA ARG A 90 -4.36 -23.57 -17.94
C ARG A 90 -5.38 -24.42 -17.18
N GLY A 91 -5.46 -25.70 -17.51
CA GLY A 91 -6.60 -26.53 -17.10
C GLY A 91 -7.92 -25.96 -17.64
N ASP A 92 -8.89 -25.77 -16.76
CA ASP A 92 -10.21 -25.22 -17.13
C ASP A 92 -10.21 -23.69 -17.24
N GLU A 93 -9.19 -23.00 -16.73
CA GLU A 93 -9.11 -21.54 -16.72
C GLU A 93 -8.57 -20.97 -18.03
N VAL A 94 -9.08 -19.80 -18.43
CA VAL A 94 -8.46 -18.96 -19.46
C VAL A 94 -7.58 -17.93 -18.79
N VAL A 95 -6.28 -17.95 -19.08
CA VAL A 95 -5.30 -17.07 -18.45
C VAL A 95 -4.73 -16.11 -19.50
N SER A 96 -4.60 -14.85 -19.13
CA SER A 96 -3.92 -13.83 -19.94
C SER A 96 -2.79 -13.21 -19.13
N ARG A 97 -1.59 -13.11 -19.70
CA ARG A 97 -0.43 -12.46 -19.09
C ARG A 97 0.03 -11.30 -19.95
N PHE A 98 0.31 -10.17 -19.33
CA PHE A 98 0.72 -8.93 -19.98
C PHE A 98 1.96 -8.38 -19.30
N GLY A 99 3.00 -8.05 -20.07
CA GLY A 99 4.26 -7.52 -19.53
C GLY A 99 4.52 -6.10 -20.02
N ARG A 100 5.01 -5.23 -19.13
CA ARG A 100 5.50 -3.90 -19.50
C ARG A 100 6.59 -3.42 -18.56
N TRP A 101 7.61 -2.79 -19.12
CA TRP A 101 8.68 -2.15 -18.36
C TRP A 101 8.26 -0.71 -18.05
N GLN A 102 8.47 -0.31 -16.80
CA GLN A 102 8.17 1.02 -16.30
C GLN A 102 9.50 1.71 -15.96
N PRO A 103 10.02 2.58 -16.85
CA PRO A 103 11.33 3.21 -16.66
C PRO A 103 11.40 4.06 -15.39
N GLU A 104 10.30 4.71 -15.01
CA GLU A 104 10.25 5.65 -13.88
C GLU A 104 10.55 4.99 -12.54
N ILE A 105 10.33 3.68 -12.44
CA ILE A 105 10.54 2.87 -11.24
C ILE A 105 11.48 1.68 -11.47
N GLU A 106 12.08 1.57 -12.66
CA GLU A 106 12.99 0.49 -13.07
C GLU A 106 12.41 -0.93 -12.85
N LEU A 107 11.10 -1.12 -13.06
CA LEU A 107 10.43 -2.41 -12.87
C LEU A 107 9.91 -2.97 -14.19
N LEU A 108 10.15 -4.25 -14.42
CA LEU A 108 9.31 -5.06 -15.29
C LEU A 108 8.07 -5.48 -14.49
N VAL A 109 6.90 -5.01 -14.93
CA VAL A 109 5.61 -5.34 -14.34
C VAL A 109 4.93 -6.37 -15.23
N GLU A 110 4.45 -7.45 -14.63
CA GLU A 110 3.57 -8.42 -15.28
C GLU A 110 2.20 -8.41 -14.61
N ILE A 111 1.16 -8.40 -15.43
CA ILE A 111 -0.23 -8.50 -15.03
C ILE A 111 -0.80 -9.83 -15.53
N VAL A 112 -1.37 -10.61 -14.63
CA VAL A 112 -2.01 -11.89 -14.95
C VAL A 112 -3.49 -11.77 -14.67
N PHE A 113 -4.34 -12.16 -15.63
CA PHE A 113 -5.77 -12.32 -15.45
C PHE A 113 -6.12 -13.81 -15.50
N ILE A 114 -6.95 -14.23 -14.56
CA ILE A 114 -7.46 -15.60 -14.46
C ILE A 114 -8.97 -15.54 -14.63
N HIS A 115 -9.45 -16.12 -15.73
CA HIS A 115 -10.86 -16.16 -16.09
C HIS A 115 -11.39 -17.59 -16.00
N PRO A 116 -12.61 -17.80 -15.46
CA PRO A 116 -13.14 -19.13 -15.22
C PRO A 116 -13.44 -19.91 -16.51
N GLU A 117 -13.99 -19.26 -17.53
CA GLU A 117 -14.46 -19.96 -18.74
C GLU A 117 -14.04 -19.23 -20.01
N ARG A 118 -14.27 -17.91 -20.03
CA ARG A 118 -14.00 -17.04 -21.17
C ARG A 118 -13.26 -15.79 -20.71
N ARG A 119 -12.30 -15.37 -21.53
CA ARG A 119 -11.58 -14.11 -21.41
C ARG A 119 -12.55 -12.92 -21.41
N ASP A 120 -12.47 -12.08 -20.39
CA ASP A 120 -13.14 -10.77 -20.36
C ASP A 120 -12.17 -9.67 -20.81
N GLU A 121 -12.13 -9.40 -22.11
CA GLU A 121 -11.25 -8.39 -22.70
C GLU A 121 -11.60 -6.96 -22.24
N GLY A 122 -12.87 -6.71 -21.91
CA GLY A 122 -13.33 -5.43 -21.43
C GLY A 122 -12.75 -5.12 -20.05
N LEU A 123 -12.82 -6.10 -19.13
CA LEU A 123 -12.21 -5.99 -17.81
C LEU A 123 -10.70 -5.82 -17.89
N GLU A 124 -10.03 -6.65 -18.70
CA GLU A 124 -8.59 -6.53 -18.95
C GLU A 124 -8.21 -5.12 -19.43
N ALA A 125 -8.91 -4.61 -20.45
CA ALA A 125 -8.63 -3.29 -21.01
C ALA A 125 -8.90 -2.15 -20.02
N ARG A 126 -9.90 -2.28 -19.13
CA ARG A 126 -10.14 -1.28 -18.08
C ARG A 126 -9.02 -1.30 -17.06
N ILE A 127 -8.66 -2.47 -16.52
CA ILE A 127 -7.61 -2.59 -15.50
C ILE A 127 -6.25 -2.17 -16.06
N LEU A 128 -5.83 -2.73 -17.20
CA LEU A 128 -4.54 -2.39 -17.84
C LEU A 128 -4.43 -0.90 -18.20
N GLY A 129 -5.56 -0.24 -18.49
CA GLY A 129 -5.61 1.20 -18.73
C GLY A 129 -5.29 2.07 -17.50
N THR A 130 -5.28 1.47 -16.29
CA THR A 130 -4.99 2.18 -15.02
C THR A 130 -3.64 1.83 -14.43
N VAL A 131 -2.98 0.77 -14.93
CA VAL A 131 -1.69 0.32 -14.42
C VAL A 131 -0.60 1.32 -14.79
N ARG A 132 0.08 1.87 -13.79
CA ARG A 132 1.07 2.94 -13.97
C ARG A 132 2.13 2.96 -12.86
N ALA A 133 3.24 3.62 -13.16
CA ALA A 133 4.22 4.00 -12.14
C ALA A 133 3.65 5.12 -11.27
N VAL A 134 3.94 5.04 -9.98
CA VAL A 134 3.63 6.07 -8.97
C VAL A 134 4.96 6.48 -8.33
N PRO A 135 5.74 7.35 -8.99
CA PRO A 135 7.02 7.80 -8.47
C PRO A 135 6.82 8.60 -7.18
N PRO A 136 7.91 8.84 -6.40
CA PRO A 136 7.84 9.72 -5.25
C PRO A 136 7.39 11.12 -5.66
N GLU A 137 6.63 11.75 -4.76
CA GLU A 137 6.11 13.09 -4.88
C GLU A 137 7.24 14.12 -4.70
N ALA A 138 7.02 15.34 -5.20
CA ALA A 138 8.04 16.40 -5.21
C ALA A 138 8.55 16.81 -3.80
N ASP A 139 7.75 16.57 -2.76
CA ASP A 139 8.12 16.85 -1.37
C ASP A 139 8.94 15.73 -0.71
N GLY A 140 9.22 14.64 -1.45
CA GLY A 140 10.06 13.52 -1.03
C GLY A 140 9.29 12.39 -0.34
N PHE A 141 7.97 12.34 -0.46
CA PHE A 141 7.15 11.24 0.02
C PHE A 141 6.76 10.28 -1.11
N GLN A 142 6.41 9.06 -0.75
CA GLN A 142 5.84 8.05 -1.64
C GLN A 142 4.49 7.62 -1.11
N ARG A 143 3.50 7.52 -1.99
CA ARG A 143 2.15 7.10 -1.66
C ARG A 143 2.03 5.58 -1.69
N TRP A 144 1.28 5.05 -0.72
CA TRP A 144 0.88 3.65 -0.62
C TRP A 144 -0.62 3.62 -0.41
N ARG A 145 -1.31 2.75 -1.14
CA ARG A 145 -2.77 2.61 -1.05
C ARG A 145 -3.10 1.13 -1.09
N ALA A 146 -3.22 0.53 0.08
CA ALA A 146 -3.38 -0.92 0.21
C ALA A 146 -4.12 -1.27 1.51
N PHE A 147 -4.84 -2.38 1.48
CA PHE A 147 -5.50 -2.98 2.65
C PHE A 147 -6.44 -2.01 3.39
N GLY A 148 -7.14 -1.17 2.63
CA GLY A 148 -8.03 -0.13 3.16
C GLY A 148 -7.30 1.05 3.80
N MET A 149 -6.00 1.23 3.55
CA MET A 149 -5.21 2.38 4.00
C MET A 149 -4.62 3.13 2.80
N ASP A 150 -4.45 4.44 2.95
CA ASP A 150 -3.88 5.38 1.99
C ASP A 150 -2.97 6.33 2.79
N LEU A 151 -1.67 6.20 2.55
CA LEU A 151 -0.63 6.75 3.41
C LEU A 151 0.55 7.24 2.59
N ARG A 152 1.22 8.27 3.09
CA ARG A 152 2.44 8.81 2.49
C ARG A 152 3.59 8.55 3.45
N VAL A 153 4.68 8.03 2.93
CA VAL A 153 5.89 7.69 3.71
C VAL A 153 7.07 8.37 3.06
N PRO A 154 8.08 8.88 3.80
CA PRO A 154 9.27 9.40 3.14
C PRO A 154 9.90 8.36 2.21
N GLN A 155 10.34 8.79 1.03
CA GLN A 155 10.82 7.90 -0.04
C GLN A 155 12.05 7.07 0.32
N ASP A 156 12.82 7.50 1.32
CA ASP A 156 14.02 6.81 1.79
C ASP A 156 13.73 5.74 2.85
N PHE A 157 12.45 5.52 3.18
CA PHE A 157 12.01 4.46 4.08
C PHE A 157 11.63 3.20 3.31
N THR A 158 11.87 2.06 3.93
CA THR A 158 11.60 0.74 3.36
C THR A 158 10.55 0.01 4.18
N LEU A 159 9.67 -0.74 3.52
CA LEU A 159 8.65 -1.55 4.19
C LEU A 159 9.34 -2.72 4.92
N GLY A 160 9.45 -2.61 6.24
CA GLY A 160 10.10 -3.61 7.09
C GLY A 160 9.15 -4.71 7.58
N GLU A 161 7.86 -4.41 7.73
CA GLU A 161 6.85 -5.36 8.23
C GLU A 161 5.48 -5.03 7.66
N ALA A 162 4.71 -6.08 7.39
CA ALA A 162 3.30 -5.98 7.04
C ALA A 162 2.53 -7.12 7.70
N VAL A 163 1.53 -6.77 8.49
CA VAL A 163 0.55 -7.69 9.09
C VAL A 163 -0.78 -7.39 8.43
N VAL A 164 -1.39 -8.39 7.81
CA VAL A 164 -2.67 -8.27 7.11
C VAL A 164 -3.55 -9.43 7.55
N GLU A 165 -4.43 -9.13 8.51
CA GLU A 165 -5.37 -10.05 9.11
C GLU A 165 -6.80 -9.48 8.98
N PRO A 166 -7.84 -10.32 9.09
CA PRO A 166 -9.20 -9.83 9.22
C PRO A 166 -9.31 -8.80 10.35
N ALA A 167 -9.91 -7.64 10.05
CA ALA A 167 -10.06 -6.53 10.99
C ALA A 167 -8.75 -5.98 11.61
N ARG A 168 -7.56 -6.36 11.13
CA ARG A 168 -6.29 -5.79 11.61
C ARG A 168 -5.26 -5.73 10.50
N VAL A 169 -4.83 -4.51 10.20
CA VAL A 169 -3.73 -4.28 9.27
C VAL A 169 -2.68 -3.43 9.96
N GLY A 170 -1.40 -3.75 9.75
CA GLY A 170 -0.27 -2.98 10.22
C GLY A 170 0.84 -2.93 9.19
N LEU A 171 1.32 -1.74 8.84
CA LEU A 171 2.49 -1.55 7.98
C LEU A 171 3.55 -0.76 8.74
N ARG A 172 4.79 -1.27 8.74
CA ARG A 172 5.94 -0.63 9.39
C ARG A 172 6.99 -0.31 8.35
N PHE A 173 7.42 0.93 8.33
CA PHE A 173 8.47 1.43 7.47
C PHE A 173 9.67 1.86 8.30
N ASP A 174 10.85 1.40 7.94
CA ASP A 174 12.11 1.76 8.62
C ASP A 174 12.91 2.74 7.77
N GLY A 175 13.36 3.82 8.40
CA GLY A 175 14.30 4.76 7.81
C GLY A 175 15.72 4.23 7.83
N ARG A 176 16.63 4.88 7.09
CA ARG A 176 18.04 4.49 7.01
C ARG A 176 18.79 4.58 8.36
N LYS A 177 18.34 5.44 9.26
CA LYS A 177 18.97 5.70 10.55
C LYS A 177 18.04 5.24 11.67
N LYS A 178 18.57 4.51 12.66
CA LYS A 178 17.81 4.22 13.88
C LYS A 178 17.69 5.51 14.72
N PRO A 179 16.54 5.80 15.33
CA PRO A 179 15.34 4.96 15.48
C PRO A 179 14.23 5.27 14.45
N ASP A 180 14.56 5.88 13.30
CA ASP A 180 13.57 6.45 12.37
C ASP A 180 12.61 5.38 11.85
N ARG A 181 11.32 5.56 12.11
CA ARG A 181 10.27 4.58 11.78
C ARG A 181 8.91 5.23 11.64
N TRP A 182 8.12 4.69 10.71
CA TRP A 182 6.69 4.90 10.62
C TRP A 182 5.92 3.60 10.83
N ILE A 183 4.79 3.67 11.53
CA ILE A 183 3.89 2.54 11.71
C ILE A 183 2.47 3.03 11.45
N PHE A 184 1.75 2.34 10.58
CA PHE A 184 0.36 2.61 10.26
C PHE A 184 -0.47 1.39 10.56
N ARG A 185 -1.65 1.58 11.16
CA ARG A 185 -2.55 0.49 11.50
C ARG A 185 -3.99 0.87 11.20
N ARG A 186 -4.76 -0.15 10.84
CA ARG A 186 -6.21 -0.12 10.67
C ARG A 186 -6.81 -1.27 11.47
N TYR A 187 -7.80 -0.96 12.29
CA TYR A 187 -8.54 -1.92 13.07
C TYR A 187 -10.03 -1.87 12.68
N GLY A 188 -10.61 -3.03 12.42
CA GLY A 188 -12.05 -3.21 12.19
C GLY A 188 -12.77 -3.71 13.43
N MET A 189 -14.07 -3.96 13.29
CA MET A 189 -14.94 -4.46 14.36
C MET A 189 -14.88 -3.60 15.63
N VAL A 190 -14.66 -2.29 15.49
CA VAL A 190 -14.34 -1.38 16.60
C VAL A 190 -15.38 -1.46 17.71
N ASP A 191 -16.67 -1.46 17.36
CA ASP A 191 -17.78 -1.52 18.34
C ASP A 191 -17.77 -2.80 19.20
N SER A 192 -17.16 -3.88 18.68
CA SER A 192 -17.07 -5.15 19.41
C SER A 192 -16.05 -5.10 20.54
N TRP A 193 -14.95 -4.35 20.40
CA TRP A 193 -13.81 -4.43 21.32
C TRP A 193 -13.37 -3.09 21.93
N LEU A 194 -13.60 -1.94 21.28
CA LEU A 194 -13.22 -0.63 21.81
C LEU A 194 -14.28 -0.16 22.81
N LYS A 195 -13.98 -0.30 24.11
CA LYS A 195 -14.90 0.06 25.21
C LYS A 195 -14.56 1.39 25.88
N THR A 196 -13.45 2.00 25.50
CA THR A 196 -12.95 3.29 26.01
C THR A 196 -13.01 4.35 24.91
N SER A 197 -12.71 5.60 25.26
CA SER A 197 -12.51 6.62 24.22
C SER A 197 -11.29 6.29 23.36
N VAL A 198 -11.26 6.84 22.13
CA VAL A 198 -10.10 6.71 21.22
C VAL A 198 -8.84 7.27 21.88
N ARG A 199 -8.97 8.38 22.62
CA ARG A 199 -7.88 8.96 23.43
C ARG A 199 -7.33 7.97 24.45
N ASP A 200 -8.18 7.42 25.31
CA ASP A 200 -7.72 6.51 26.38
C ASP A 200 -7.08 5.26 25.79
N TRP A 201 -7.65 4.75 24.69
CA TRP A 201 -7.05 3.63 23.95
C TRP A 201 -5.69 4.00 23.36
N LEU A 202 -5.55 5.17 22.76
CA LEU A 202 -4.30 5.65 22.18
C LEU A 202 -3.22 5.82 23.26
N GLU A 203 -3.59 6.35 24.43
CA GLU A 203 -2.71 6.43 25.60
C GLU A 203 -2.26 5.04 26.05
N SER A 204 -3.19 4.07 26.09
CA SER A 204 -2.86 2.68 26.43
C SER A 204 -1.95 1.99 25.40
N GLN A 205 -1.88 2.50 24.16
CA GLN A 205 -0.94 2.00 23.15
C GLN A 205 0.49 2.52 23.36
N THR A 206 0.70 3.53 24.20
CA THR A 206 2.04 4.02 24.52
C THR A 206 2.75 3.04 25.44
N GLY A 207 3.68 2.27 24.87
CA GLY A 207 4.49 1.34 25.66
C GLY A 207 5.51 2.05 26.54
N GLU A 208 6.12 1.28 27.47
CA GLU A 208 7.16 1.76 28.39
C GLU A 208 8.31 2.60 27.78
N PRO A 209 8.73 2.39 26.51
CA PRO A 209 9.78 3.20 25.90
C PRO A 209 9.43 4.68 25.73
N VAL A 210 8.17 5.09 25.83
CA VAL A 210 7.75 6.48 25.62
C VAL A 210 7.69 7.22 26.97
N ARG A 211 8.33 8.38 27.06
CA ARG A 211 8.39 9.22 28.27
C ARG A 211 7.90 10.64 27.99
N HIS A 212 7.45 11.33 29.03
CA HIS A 212 6.96 12.71 28.96
C HIS A 212 5.83 12.88 27.93
N VAL A 213 4.84 11.98 27.98
CA VAL A 213 3.71 11.98 27.06
C VAL A 213 2.87 13.24 27.30
N ARG A 214 2.50 13.92 26.22
CA ARG A 214 1.54 15.02 26.20
C ARG A 214 0.42 14.66 25.25
N CYS A 215 -0.81 14.81 25.73
CA CYS A 215 -2.01 14.50 24.96
C CYS A 215 -2.65 15.80 24.48
N GLN A 216 -3.04 15.83 23.21
CA GLN A 216 -3.80 16.91 22.62
C GLN A 216 -4.92 16.31 21.78
N SER A 217 -6.15 16.78 21.97
CA SER A 217 -7.18 16.54 20.96
C SER A 217 -7.12 17.65 19.94
N GLY A 218 -7.07 17.27 18.66
CA GLY A 218 -7.08 18.19 17.54
C GLY A 218 -8.17 17.84 16.54
N LYS A 219 -8.55 18.81 15.72
CA LYS A 219 -9.33 18.54 14.50
C LYS A 219 -8.35 18.08 13.41
N GLY A 220 -8.40 16.79 13.05
CA GLY A 220 -7.83 16.30 11.79
C GLY A 220 -8.94 16.34 10.74
N GLY A 221 -8.68 16.76 9.51
CA GLY A 221 -9.75 17.21 8.58
C GLY A 221 -10.84 16.22 8.10
N THR A 222 -11.04 15.05 8.72
CA THR A 222 -12.28 14.25 8.58
C THR A 222 -12.94 13.90 9.93
N GLY A 223 -12.38 14.32 11.06
CA GLY A 223 -12.92 14.05 12.39
C GLY A 223 -12.03 14.49 13.56
N ASN A 224 -12.54 14.34 14.77
CA ASN A 224 -11.72 14.51 15.97
C ASN A 224 -10.65 13.41 15.99
N ALA A 225 -9.38 13.79 15.86
CA ALA A 225 -8.26 12.88 15.99
C ALA A 225 -7.60 13.14 17.35
N ASP A 226 -7.35 12.06 18.09
CA ASP A 226 -6.58 12.14 19.32
C ASP A 226 -5.10 11.98 19.00
N ARG A 227 -4.27 12.79 19.65
CA ARG A 227 -2.83 12.89 19.37
C ARG A 227 -2.03 12.79 20.66
N LEU A 228 -0.89 12.13 20.54
CA LEU A 228 0.10 11.98 21.59
C LEU A 228 1.48 12.35 21.07
N GLU A 229 2.22 13.09 21.88
CA GLU A 229 3.63 13.36 21.65
C GLU A 229 4.44 12.95 22.87
N GLY A 230 5.68 12.52 22.65
CA GLY A 230 6.58 12.16 23.74
C GLY A 230 8.01 11.97 23.29
N GLN A 231 8.81 11.41 24.18
CA GLN A 231 10.20 11.06 23.92
C GLN A 231 10.37 9.56 23.83
N TRP A 232 10.94 9.10 22.73
CA TRP A 232 11.34 7.71 22.54
C TRP A 232 12.64 7.44 23.32
N ARG A 233 12.55 6.62 24.35
CA ARG A 233 13.64 6.23 25.27
C ARG A 233 13.59 4.71 25.55
N PRO A 234 14.02 3.88 24.59
CA PRO A 234 14.07 2.43 24.78
C PRO A 234 15.06 2.06 25.88
N ARG A 235 14.81 0.93 26.57
CA ARG A 235 15.69 0.43 27.63
C ARG A 235 16.98 -0.14 27.01
N GLY A 236 18.12 0.47 27.31
CA GLY A 236 19.44 0.04 26.85
C GLY A 236 20.41 1.22 26.69
N LEU A 237 21.64 1.10 27.22
CA LEU A 237 22.63 2.20 27.26
C LEU A 237 23.03 2.74 25.88
N LEU A 238 23.03 1.89 24.84
CA LEU A 238 23.47 2.24 23.49
C LEU A 238 22.31 2.44 22.50
N LEU A 239 21.05 2.33 22.95
CA LEU A 239 19.91 2.47 22.04
C LEU A 239 19.62 3.95 21.74
N PRO A 240 19.43 4.30 20.46
CA PRO A 240 19.22 5.68 20.07
C PRO A 240 17.87 6.19 20.61
N ARG A 241 17.93 7.35 21.25
CA ARG A 241 16.75 8.08 21.73
C ARG A 241 16.19 8.94 20.62
N GLY A 242 14.90 9.23 20.69
CA GLY A 242 14.19 9.97 19.65
C GLY A 242 13.01 10.77 20.17
N ALA A 243 12.30 11.35 19.23
CA ALA A 243 10.98 11.91 19.43
C ALA A 243 9.93 10.86 19.02
N TYR A 244 8.76 10.92 19.65
CA TYR A 244 7.63 10.04 19.41
C TYR A 244 6.39 10.89 19.14
N ALA A 245 5.64 10.56 18.10
CA ALA A 245 4.32 11.10 17.83
C ALA A 245 3.38 9.96 17.44
N ALA A 246 2.14 10.02 17.89
CA ALA A 246 1.10 9.12 17.48
C ALA A 246 -0.24 9.83 17.34
N ALA A 247 -1.09 9.32 16.45
CA ALA A 247 -2.46 9.78 16.32
C ALA A 247 -3.40 8.61 16.04
N ALA A 248 -4.62 8.71 16.52
CA ALA A 248 -5.69 7.78 16.22
C ALA A 248 -7.01 8.49 15.97
N TRP A 249 -7.83 7.89 15.10
CA TRP A 249 -9.15 8.41 14.76
C TRP A 249 -10.06 7.28 14.27
N LEU A 250 -11.35 7.43 14.55
CA LEU A 250 -12.40 6.58 14.01
C LEU A 250 -12.92 7.21 12.72
N ASP A 251 -12.80 6.53 11.59
CA ASP A 251 -13.43 7.00 10.35
C ASP A 251 -14.91 6.60 10.37
N ARG A 252 -15.80 7.60 10.28
CA ARG A 252 -17.25 7.39 10.34
C ARG A 252 -17.82 6.72 9.09
N ARG A 253 -17.10 6.76 7.96
CA ARG A 253 -17.57 6.21 6.69
C ARG A 253 -17.45 4.70 6.66
N ASP A 254 -16.37 4.15 7.22
CA ASP A 254 -16.11 2.71 7.21
C ASP A 254 -16.11 2.05 8.60
N GLY A 255 -16.27 2.84 9.67
CA GLY A 255 -16.37 2.34 11.04
C GLY A 255 -15.06 1.78 11.59
N ARG A 256 -13.91 2.15 10.99
CA ARG A 256 -12.60 1.60 11.36
C ARG A 256 -11.77 2.59 12.15
N LEU A 257 -10.98 2.06 13.08
CA LEU A 257 -10.02 2.82 13.86
C LEU A 257 -8.68 2.79 13.15
N TYR A 258 -8.14 3.97 12.87
CA TYR A 258 -6.82 4.15 12.28
C TYR A 258 -5.86 4.65 13.34
N HIS A 259 -4.59 4.25 13.22
CA HIS A 259 -3.54 4.60 14.15
C HIS A 259 -2.21 4.76 13.42
N ALA A 260 -1.60 5.93 13.53
CA ALA A 260 -0.30 6.23 12.97
C ALA A 260 0.71 6.53 14.09
N ILE A 261 1.95 6.05 13.94
CA ILE A 261 3.07 6.31 14.84
C ILE A 261 4.27 6.75 14.01
N CYS A 262 4.95 7.81 14.46
CA CYS A 262 6.21 8.28 13.93
C CYS A 262 7.25 8.33 15.05
N ILE A 263 8.42 7.72 14.81
CA ILE A 263 9.58 7.76 15.70
C ILE A 263 10.74 8.33 14.90
N THR A 264 11.42 9.35 15.42
CA THR A 264 12.54 10.01 14.72
C THR A 264 13.68 10.34 15.67
N GLY A 265 14.92 10.31 15.17
CA GLY A 265 16.09 10.75 15.93
C GLY A 265 16.03 12.25 16.24
N LYS A 266 16.57 12.66 17.40
CA LYS A 266 16.53 14.07 17.88
C LYS A 266 17.08 15.12 16.90
N LYS A 267 17.98 14.73 15.99
CA LYS A 267 18.61 15.63 15.00
C LYS A 267 17.82 15.77 13.70
N ASN A 268 16.81 14.92 13.46
CA ASN A 268 16.06 14.92 12.22
C ASN A 268 14.90 15.94 12.30
N ARG A 269 15.24 17.23 12.24
CA ARG A 269 14.29 18.35 12.43
C ARG A 269 13.19 18.42 11.36
N ARG A 270 13.41 17.85 10.17
CA ARG A 270 12.45 17.84 9.05
C ARG A 270 11.16 17.08 9.37
N PHE A 271 11.21 16.16 10.33
CA PHE A 271 10.07 15.33 10.75
C PHE A 271 9.83 15.42 12.27
N HIS A 272 10.29 16.51 12.91
CA HIS A 272 10.25 16.68 14.36
C HIS A 272 8.82 16.90 14.86
N PRO A 273 8.32 16.17 15.86
CA PRO A 273 6.92 16.23 16.30
C PRO A 273 6.40 17.65 16.60
N ALA A 274 7.16 18.48 17.31
CA ALA A 274 6.71 19.83 17.69
C ALA A 274 6.43 20.82 16.53
N HIS A 275 6.90 20.56 15.31
CA HIS A 275 6.61 21.37 14.11
C HIS A 275 6.07 20.53 12.96
N GLY A 276 6.44 19.26 12.95
CA GLY A 276 6.12 18.28 11.95
C GLY A 276 4.88 17.48 12.29
N ALA A 277 4.44 17.30 13.54
CA ALA A 277 3.25 16.49 13.82
C ALA A 277 2.04 16.99 13.05
N ASP A 278 1.83 18.30 12.89
CA ASP A 278 0.73 18.80 12.05
C ASP A 278 0.95 18.59 10.53
N ASP A 279 2.18 18.66 10.00
CA ASP A 279 2.46 18.39 8.58
C ASP A 279 2.62 16.88 8.26
N VAL A 280 2.98 16.08 9.26
CA VAL A 280 3.18 14.63 9.30
C VAL A 280 1.83 13.93 9.51
N LEU A 281 0.92 14.54 10.29
CA LEU A 281 -0.48 14.14 10.41
C LEU A 281 -1.37 14.76 9.32
N LYS A 282 -0.88 15.74 8.55
CA LYS A 282 -1.35 16.02 7.18
C LYS A 282 -0.79 15.01 6.16
N SER A 283 0.42 14.47 6.38
CA SER A 283 1.03 13.43 5.52
C SER A 283 0.47 12.03 5.73
N CYS A 284 -0.37 11.86 6.75
CA CYS A 284 -1.32 10.77 6.85
C CYS A 284 -2.67 11.41 7.18
N PRO A 285 -3.44 11.91 6.19
CA PRO A 285 -3.78 11.15 4.99
C PRO A 285 -4.13 11.94 3.68
N GLY A 286 -4.12 11.23 2.55
CA GLY A 286 -4.93 11.55 1.36
C GLY A 286 -6.43 11.18 1.52
N PHE A 287 -6.84 10.75 2.72
CA PHE A 287 -8.24 10.62 3.13
C PHE A 287 -8.87 11.94 3.60
N LEU A 288 -8.11 13.05 3.57
CA LEU A 288 -8.52 14.43 3.82
C LEU A 288 -8.90 15.22 2.54
N VAL A 289 -9.28 14.55 1.45
CA VAL A 289 -9.91 15.26 0.33
C VAL A 289 -11.39 15.44 0.67
N VAL A 290 -11.77 16.67 1.02
CA VAL A 290 -13.13 17.17 0.79
C VAL A 290 -13.40 16.93 -0.69
N PRO A 291 -14.41 16.15 -1.11
CA PRO A 291 -14.84 16.19 -2.49
C PRO A 291 -15.11 17.66 -2.80
N GLU A 292 -14.49 18.22 -3.84
CA GLU A 292 -14.96 19.51 -4.36
C GLU A 292 -16.47 19.35 -4.55
N GLU A 293 -17.26 20.04 -3.72
CA GLU A 293 -18.64 20.29 -4.07
C GLU A 293 -18.57 20.98 -5.42
N ASN A 294 -19.10 20.32 -6.44
CA ASN A 294 -19.32 20.91 -7.74
C ASN A 294 -19.85 22.32 -7.51
N ALA A 295 -19.08 23.32 -7.93
CA ALA A 295 -19.56 24.69 -7.98
C ALA A 295 -20.87 24.69 -8.76
N SER A 296 -21.96 24.98 -8.05
CA SER A 296 -23.23 25.45 -8.57
C SER A 296 -23.48 26.83 -7.98
#